data_AF-A0A0S7ZKM6-F1
#
_entry.id   AF-A0A0S7ZKM6-F1
#
_cell.length_a   1.000
_cell.length_b   1.000
_cell.length_c   1.000
_cell.angle_alpha   90.00
_cell.angle_beta   90.00
_cell.angle_gamma   90.00
#
_symmetry.space_group_name_H-M   'P 1'
#
loop_
_entity.id
_entity.type
_entity.pdbx_description
1 polymer ?
#
loop_
_entity_poly.entity_id
_entity_poly.type
_entity_poly.pdbx_seq_one_letter_code
_entity_poly.pdbx_strand_id
1 'polypeptide(L)'
;MKKGRNAEEQHIIVSAFSNGQGHLFLFWDDLCDEEKDTLISEVRNIDYAVIEEAKRLFRTPLQERHEIGIPEVITIPETPA
;
A
#
# COMPACT_ATOMS: atom_id res chain seq x y z
N MET A 1 22.38 -7.69 4.31
CA MET A 1 22.12 -6.57 3.38
C MET A 1 22.70 -6.96 2.03
N LYS A 2 21.91 -6.90 0.95
CA LYS A 2 22.39 -7.25 -0.40
C LYS A 2 23.36 -6.17 -0.90
N LYS A 3 24.36 -6.59 -1.69
CA LYS A 3 25.40 -5.71 -2.22
C LYS A 3 25.07 -5.37 -3.68
N GLY A 4 24.95 -4.07 -3.98
CA GLY A 4 24.81 -3.58 -5.36
C GLY A 4 26.12 -3.73 -6.15
N ARG A 5 26.04 -3.76 -7.47
CA ARG A 5 27.23 -3.87 -8.35
C ARG A 5 28.03 -2.56 -8.38
N ASN A 6 27.36 -1.44 -8.13
CA ASN A 6 27.93 -0.10 -8.07
C ASN A 6 27.28 0.72 -6.93
N ALA A 7 27.80 1.93 -6.71
CA ALA A 7 27.34 2.80 -5.63
C ALA A 7 25.88 3.26 -5.80
N GLU A 8 25.42 3.46 -7.02
CA GLU A 8 24.06 3.91 -7.33
C GLU A 8 23.03 2.81 -7.02
N GLU A 9 23.28 1.58 -7.46
CA GLU A 9 22.46 0.42 -7.10
C GLU A 9 22.44 0.19 -5.60
N GLN A 10 23.59 0.31 -4.94
CA GLN A 10 23.68 0.16 -3.50
C GLN A 10 22.80 1.18 -2.78
N HIS A 11 22.77 2.43 -3.26
CA HIS A 11 21.91 3.48 -2.71
C HIS A 11 20.42 3.14 -2.88
N ILE A 12 20.02 2.65 -4.05
CA ILE A 12 18.62 2.25 -4.33
C ILE A 12 18.20 1.08 -3.43
N ILE A 13 19.04 0.05 -3.30
CA ILE A 13 18.80 -1.09 -2.41
C ILE A 13 18.64 -0.60 -0.97
N VAL A 14 19.56 0.23 -0.47
CA VAL A 14 19.49 0.75 0.91
C VAL A 14 18.22 1.59 1.12
N SER A 15 17.85 2.42 0.15
CA SER A 15 16.61 3.21 0.19
C SER A 15 15.38 2.31 0.32
N ALA A 16 15.27 1.25 -0.51
CA ALA A 16 14.16 0.31 -0.43
C ALA A 16 14.10 -0.42 0.92
N PHE A 17 15.24 -0.87 1.44
CA PHE A 17 15.32 -1.51 2.77
C PHE A 17 14.88 -0.55 3.88
N SER A 18 15.31 0.71 3.82
CA SER A 18 14.97 1.74 4.82
C SER A 18 13.47 2.07 4.82
N ASN A 19 12.80 1.89 3.68
CA ASN A 19 11.35 2.04 3.53
C ASN A 19 10.57 0.73 3.74
N GLY A 20 11.20 -0.31 4.31
CA GLY A 20 10.54 -1.59 4.59
C GLY A 20 10.25 -2.45 3.35
N GLN A 21 10.75 -2.06 2.17
CA GLN A 21 10.55 -2.74 0.89
C GLN A 21 11.75 -3.63 0.51
N GLY A 22 12.55 -4.07 1.49
CA GLY A 22 13.75 -4.89 1.24
C GLY A 22 13.46 -6.26 0.59
N HIS A 23 12.21 -6.73 0.66
CA HIS A 23 11.78 -8.00 0.06
C HIS A 23 11.88 -8.01 -1.47
N LEU A 24 11.86 -6.84 -2.12
CA LEU A 24 12.05 -6.70 -3.57
C LEU A 24 13.41 -7.28 -4.04
N PHE A 25 14.38 -7.37 -3.13
CA PHE A 25 15.75 -7.82 -3.42
C PHE A 25 16.04 -9.22 -2.84
N LEU A 26 15.02 -10.03 -2.53
CA LEU A 26 15.20 -11.36 -1.94
C LEU A 26 16.11 -12.26 -2.81
N PHE A 27 15.82 -12.30 -4.11
CA PHE A 27 16.51 -13.12 -5.12
C PHE A 27 17.59 -12.35 -5.89
N TRP A 28 18.06 -11.22 -5.34
CA TRP A 28 19.03 -10.36 -6.04
C TRP A 28 20.27 -11.09 -6.55
N ASP A 29 20.77 -12.06 -5.80
CA ASP A 29 21.98 -12.80 -6.17
C ASP A 29 21.74 -13.82 -7.29
N ASP A 30 20.48 -14.22 -7.50
CA ASP A 30 20.06 -15.19 -8.51
C ASP A 30 19.76 -14.55 -9.87
N LEU A 31 19.60 -13.22 -9.91
CA LEU A 31 19.31 -12.46 -11.13
C LEU A 31 20.55 -12.27 -12.01
N CYS A 32 20.35 -12.35 -13.33
CA CYS A 32 21.36 -11.95 -14.30
C CYS A 32 21.51 -10.42 -14.35
N ASP A 33 22.51 -9.91 -15.08
CA ASP A 33 22.79 -8.48 -15.12
C ASP A 33 21.65 -7.66 -15.75
N GLU A 34 20.98 -8.19 -16.78
CA GLU A 34 19.87 -7.55 -17.47
C GLU A 34 18.61 -7.47 -16.58
N GLU A 35 18.35 -8.52 -15.80
CA GLU A 35 17.27 -8.56 -14.81
C GLU A 35 17.53 -7.59 -13.66
N LYS A 36 18.78 -7.51 -13.20
CA LYS A 36 19.21 -6.52 -12.19
C LYS A 36 19.02 -5.10 -12.69
N ASP A 37 19.40 -4.81 -13.94
CA ASP A 37 19.21 -3.50 -14.56
C ASP A 37 17.72 -3.12 -14.62
N THR A 38 16.88 -4.07 -15.02
CA THR A 38 15.42 -3.89 -15.09
C THR A 38 14.85 -3.58 -13.71
N LEU A 39 15.17 -4.40 -12.70
CA LEU A 39 14.68 -4.22 -11.33
C LEU A 39 15.11 -2.86 -10.76
N ILE A 40 16.38 -2.48 -10.96
CA ILE A 40 16.88 -1.20 -10.46
C ILE A 40 16.20 -0.01 -11.14
N SER A 41 15.97 -0.10 -12.45
CA SER A 41 15.24 0.93 -13.21
C SER A 41 13.81 1.12 -12.70
N GLU A 42 13.11 0.02 -12.42
CA GLU A 42 11.74 0.07 -11.89
C GLU A 42 11.72 0.62 -10.46
N VAL A 43 12.57 0.09 -9.58
CA VAL A 43 12.61 0.47 -8.16
C VAL A 43 13.02 1.94 -7.97
N ARG A 44 13.87 2.47 -8.84
CA ARG A 44 14.30 3.88 -8.82
C ARG A 44 13.13 4.86 -8.90
N ASN A 45 12.07 4.50 -9.63
CA ASN A 45 10.93 5.39 -9.88
C ASN A 45 9.82 5.27 -8.82
N ILE A 46 10.02 4.45 -7.79
CA ILE A 46 9.04 4.24 -6.74
C ILE A 46 9.11 5.39 -5.72
N ASP A 47 7.98 6.08 -5.53
CA ASP A 47 7.78 6.96 -4.39
C ASP A 47 7.18 6.18 -3.21
N TYR A 48 8.05 5.85 -2.25
CA TYR A 48 7.64 5.10 -1.05
C TYR A 48 6.68 5.88 -0.15
N ALA A 49 6.70 7.22 -0.17
CA ALA A 49 5.79 8.01 0.64
C ALA A 49 4.33 7.86 0.17
N VAL A 50 4.13 7.81 -1.14
CA VAL A 50 2.81 7.55 -1.74
C VAL A 50 2.30 6.15 -1.38
N ILE A 51 3.17 5.14 -1.38
CA ILE A 51 2.81 3.77 -0.99
C ILE A 51 2.40 3.72 0.50
N GLU A 52 3.15 4.36 1.39
CA GLU A 52 2.81 4.39 2.81
C GLU A 52 1.51 5.15 3.07
N GLU A 53 1.25 6.25 2.37
CA GLU A 53 0.00 6.98 2.46
C GLU A 53 -1.19 6.12 1.97
N ALA A 54 -1.03 5.41 0.85
CA ALA A 54 -2.04 4.48 0.37
C ALA A 54 -2.34 3.38 1.40
N LYS A 55 -1.30 2.77 2.00
CA LYS A 55 -1.46 1.78 3.07
C LYS A 55 -2.22 2.34 4.27
N ARG A 56 -2.00 3.60 4.63
CA ARG A 56 -2.72 4.29 5.71
C ARG A 56 -4.20 4.43 5.38
N LEU A 57 -4.53 4.86 4.16
CA LEU A 57 -5.92 5.01 3.71
C LEU A 57 -6.66 3.67 3.70
N PHE A 58 -6.04 2.59 3.20
CA PHE A 58 -6.66 1.25 3.17
C PHE A 58 -6.85 0.62 4.55
N ARG A 59 -5.99 0.97 5.52
CA ARG A 59 -6.13 0.49 6.91
C ARG A 59 -7.15 1.28 7.72
N THR A 60 -7.58 2.44 7.23
CA THR A 60 -8.62 3.21 7.89
C THR A 60 -9.93 2.48 7.64
N PRO A 61 -10.62 1.95 8.66
CA PRO A 61 -11.91 1.32 8.46
C PRO A 61 -12.83 2.33 7.78
N LEU A 62 -13.48 1.91 6.69
CA LEU A 62 -14.61 2.64 6.12
C LEU A 62 -15.52 2.97 7.30
N GLN A 63 -15.69 4.26 7.60
CA GLN A 63 -16.59 4.70 8.66
C GLN A 63 -17.87 3.89 8.54
N GLU A 64 -18.26 3.26 9.65
CA GLU A 64 -19.49 2.47 9.74
C GLU A 64 -20.58 3.31 9.07
N ARG A 65 -21.16 2.77 7.99
CA ARG A 65 -22.33 3.38 7.38
C ARG A 65 -23.34 3.47 8.51
N HIS A 66 -23.65 4.70 8.96
CA HIS A 66 -24.69 4.93 9.95
C HIS A 66 -25.90 4.09 9.51
N GLU A 67 -26.29 3.15 10.37
CA GLU A 67 -27.51 2.38 10.16
C GLU A 67 -28.64 3.39 10.05
N ILE A 68 -29.24 3.52 8.86
CA ILE A 68 -30.48 4.26 8.69
C ILE A 68 -31.49 3.43 9.48
N GLY A 69 -31.75 3.84 10.73
CA GLY A 69 -32.75 3.22 11.58
C GLY A 69 -34.08 3.14 10.85
N ILE A 70 -34.80 2.04 11.07
CA ILE A 70 -36.12 1.80 10.50
C ILE A 70 -37.02 2.99 10.86
N PRO A 71 -37.72 3.63 9.89
CA PRO A 71 -38.58 4.76 10.20
C PRO A 71 -39.69 4.34 11.16
N GLU A 72 -39.95 5.19 12.15
CA GLU A 72 -40.99 4.98 13.16
C GLU A 72 -42.37 4.99 12.49
N VAL A 73 -43.10 3.88 12.57
CA VAL A 73 -44.45 3.75 11.99
C VAL A 73 -45.44 4.48 12.91
N ILE A 74 -45.95 5.62 12.45
CA ILE A 74 -47.01 6.36 13.15
C ILE A 74 -48.35 5.69 12.82
N THR A 75 -48.99 5.04 13.79
CA THR A 75 -50.36 4.53 13.67
C THR A 75 -51.36 5.68 13.77
N ILE A 76 -52.16 5.87 12.71
CA ILE A 76 -53.26 6.83 12.71
C ILE A 76 -54.43 6.22 13.49
N PRO A 77 -54.98 6.89 14.51
CA PRO A 77 -56.13 6.36 15.25
C PRO A 77 -57.35 6.27 14.32
N GLU A 78 -58.04 5.13 14.35
CA GLU A 78 -59.27 4.93 13.58
C GLU A 78 -60.35 5.89 14.07
N THR A 79 -60.91 6.65 13.13
CA THR A 79 -62.01 7.57 13.40
C THR A 79 -63.25 6.78 13.83
N PRO A 80 -63.89 7.11 14.97
CA PRO A 80 -65.12 6.44 15.37
C PRO A 80 -66.25 6.74 14.37
N ALA A 81 -67.04 5.69 14.08
CA ALA A 81 -68.15 5.68 13.13
C ALA A 81 -69.33 6.59 13.52
#